data_AF-M7N049-F1
#
_entry.id   AF-M7N049-F1
#
_cell.length_a   1.000
_cell.length_b   1.000
_cell.length_c   1.000
_cell.angle_alpha   90.00
_cell.angle_beta   90.00
_cell.angle_gamma   90.00
#
_symmetry.space_group_name_H-M   'P 1'
#
loop_
_entity.id
_entity.type
_entity.pdbx_description
1 polymer ?
#
loop_
_entity_poly.entity_id
_entity_poly.type
_entity_poly.pdbx_seq_one_letter_code
_entity_poly.pdbx_strand_id
1 'polypeptide(L)'
;MLQAATNPYAQPLRYTQNPLQAGYVWPQHLKDLSGTPAVQVSAYGSGRSIVLPDNPVFRAFWRGSERLLINAIFFGSVIDARSAR
;
A
#
# COMPACT_ATOMS: atom_id res chain seq x y z
N MET A 1 -4.60 1.33 -10.73
CA MET A 1 -3.45 0.63 -10.13
C MET A 1 -2.40 1.65 -9.75
N LEU A 2 -1.70 1.45 -8.63
CA LEU A 2 -0.52 2.26 -8.33
C LEU A 2 0.54 1.97 -9.40
N GLN A 3 1.17 3.01 -9.92
CA GLN A 3 2.25 2.87 -10.89
C GLN A 3 3.54 2.51 -10.17
N ALA A 4 4.42 1.71 -10.79
CA ALA A 4 5.71 1.39 -10.21
C ALA A 4 6.56 2.67 -10.05
N ALA A 5 7.07 2.90 -8.84
CA ALA A 5 8.02 3.96 -8.56
C ALA A 5 9.44 3.50 -8.92
N THR A 6 10.28 4.44 -9.33
CA THR A 6 11.72 4.21 -9.57
C THR A 6 12.43 3.78 -8.28
N ASN A 7 12.02 4.35 -7.15
CA ASN A 7 12.56 4.02 -5.83
C ASN A 7 11.78 2.84 -5.21
N PRO A 8 12.41 1.67 -5.02
CA PRO A 8 11.74 0.51 -4.42
C PRO A 8 11.34 0.76 -2.96
N TYR A 9 12.04 1.65 -2.24
CA TYR A 9 11.71 1.98 -0.85
C TYR A 9 10.43 2.81 -0.71
N ALA A 10 10.01 3.49 -1.79
CA ALA A 10 8.74 4.21 -1.81
C ALA A 10 7.53 3.26 -1.93
N GLN A 11 7.76 1.98 -2.25
CA GLN A 11 6.73 0.97 -2.49
C GLN A 11 7.08 -0.37 -1.83
N PRO A 12 7.08 -0.43 -0.48
CA PRO A 12 7.57 -1.58 0.27
C PRO A 12 6.64 -2.81 0.19
N LEU A 13 5.41 -2.65 -0.30
CA LEU A 13 4.43 -3.72 -0.39
C LEU A 13 3.90 -3.85 -1.81
N ARG A 14 3.77 -5.09 -2.29
CA ARG A 14 3.20 -5.45 -3.58
C ARG A 14 2.18 -6.56 -3.42
N TYR A 15 1.20 -6.59 -4.30
CA TYR A 15 0.29 -7.72 -4.41
C TYR A 15 1.05 -8.96 -4.90
N THR A 16 0.56 -10.12 -4.49
CA THR A 16 1.03 -11.41 -5.00
C THR A 16 0.63 -11.61 -6.47
N GLN A 17 1.22 -12.62 -7.12
CA GLN A 17 0.86 -12.98 -8.50
C GLN A 17 -0.58 -13.49 -8.63
N ASN A 18 -1.13 -14.03 -7.53
CA ASN A 18 -2.54 -14.34 -7.40
C ASN A 18 -3.13 -13.49 -6.25
N PRO A 19 -3.62 -12.27 -6.55
CA PRO A 19 -3.94 -11.27 -5.54
C PRO A 19 -5.31 -11.49 -4.87
N LEU A 20 -6.22 -12.23 -5.51
CA LEU A 20 -7.56 -12.47 -4.97
C LEU A 20 -7.51 -13.56 -3.88
N GLN A 21 -7.75 -13.16 -2.64
CA GLN A 21 -7.87 -14.09 -1.51
C GLN A 21 -9.33 -14.49 -1.24
N ALA A 22 -10.26 -13.54 -1.37
CA ALA A 22 -11.69 -13.77 -1.10
C ALA A 22 -12.55 -12.74 -1.83
N GLY A 23 -13.84 -13.05 -1.98
CA GLY A 23 -14.81 -12.16 -2.61
C GLY A 23 -14.74 -12.20 -4.13
N TYR A 24 -14.90 -11.04 -4.76
CA TYR A 24 -14.99 -10.92 -6.20
C TYR A 24 -14.15 -9.75 -6.72
N VAL A 25 -13.39 -10.01 -7.77
CA VAL A 25 -12.70 -9.00 -8.58
C VAL A 25 -13.03 -9.30 -10.04
N TRP A 26 -13.34 -8.26 -10.80
CA TRP A 26 -13.62 -8.40 -12.22
C TRP A 26 -12.39 -9.02 -12.94
N PRO A 27 -12.55 -10.01 -13.84
CA PRO A 27 -11.43 -10.78 -14.38
C PRO A 27 -10.32 -9.95 -15.04
N GLN A 28 -10.66 -8.82 -15.65
CA GLN A 28 -9.68 -7.92 -16.26
C GLN A 28 -8.79 -7.26 -15.21
N HIS A 29 -9.36 -6.84 -14.07
CA HIS A 29 -8.62 -6.20 -13.00
C HIS A 29 -7.69 -7.16 -12.25
N LEU A 30 -7.96 -8.47 -12.25
CA LEU A 30 -7.04 -9.45 -11.68
C LEU A 30 -5.66 -9.42 -12.34
N LYS A 31 -5.64 -9.25 -13.67
CA LYS A 31 -4.39 -9.12 -14.43
C LYS A 31 -3.69 -7.80 -14.09
N ASP A 32 -4.45 -6.73 -13.97
CA ASP A 32 -3.91 -5.40 -13.66
C ASP A 32 -3.40 -5.29 -12.22
N LEU A 33 -3.97 -6.04 -11.26
CA LEU A 33 -3.54 -6.06 -9.84
C LEU A 33 -2.20 -6.80 -9.67
N SER A 34 -2.00 -7.87 -10.44
CA SER A 34 -0.94 -8.85 -10.19
C SER A 34 0.45 -8.22 -10.14
N GLY A 35 1.17 -8.41 -9.02
CA GLY A 35 2.53 -7.89 -8.82
C GLY A 35 2.64 -6.36 -8.70
N THR A 36 1.53 -5.63 -8.72
CA THR A 36 1.54 -4.17 -8.60
C THR A 36 1.77 -3.70 -7.16
N PRO A 37 2.22 -2.45 -6.95
CA PRO A 37 2.36 -1.88 -5.62
C PRO A 37 1.02 -1.84 -4.88
N ALA A 38 1.06 -2.24 -3.61
CA ALA A 38 -0.08 -2.22 -2.69
C ALA A 38 0.06 -1.11 -1.63
N VAL A 39 1.23 -0.47 -1.53
CA VAL A 39 1.48 0.70 -0.69
C VAL A 39 2.37 1.66 -1.46
N GLN A 40 2.09 2.96 -1.38
CA GLN A 40 2.98 3.99 -1.89
C GLN A 40 3.21 5.06 -0.82
N VAL A 41 4.47 5.47 -0.67
CA VAL A 41 4.86 6.57 0.20
C VAL A 41 5.44 7.68 -0.64
N SER A 42 4.97 8.91 -0.43
CA SER A 42 5.56 10.11 -1.01
C SER A 42 5.84 11.16 0.06
N ALA A 43 6.90 11.95 -0.15
CA ALA A 43 7.25 13.07 0.73
C ALA A 43 7.08 14.41 0.02
N TYR A 44 6.44 15.35 0.72
CA TYR A 44 6.33 16.74 0.28
C TYR A 44 6.70 17.67 1.44
N GLY A 45 7.78 18.43 1.29
CA GLY A 45 8.37 19.20 2.39
C GLY A 45 8.70 18.28 3.57
N SER A 46 8.15 18.60 4.75
CA SER A 46 8.23 17.76 5.95
C SER A 46 7.07 16.76 6.09
N GLY A 47 6.07 16.80 5.21
CA GLY A 47 4.92 15.90 5.23
C GLY A 47 5.16 14.57 4.53
N ARG A 48 4.47 13.52 4.98
CA ARG A 48 4.46 12.17 4.39
C ARG A 48 3.03 11.84 3.98
N SER A 49 2.86 11.41 2.74
CA SER A 49 1.62 10.82 2.24
C SER A 49 1.83 9.32 2.11
N ILE A 50 0.98 8.54 2.79
CA ILE A 50 1.01 7.07 2.75
C ILE A 50 -0.31 6.63 2.13
N VAL A 51 -0.24 6.03 0.95
CA VAL A 51 -1.39 5.60 0.17
C VAL A 51 -1.60 4.11 0.33
N LEU A 52 -2.77 3.75 0.85
CA LEU A 52 -3.30 2.39 0.93
C LEU A 52 -4.51 2.33 -0.02
N PRO A 53 -4.42 1.67 -1.19
CA PRO A 53 -5.48 1.66 -2.20
C PRO A 53 -6.69 0.81 -1.77
N ASP A 54 -6.45 -0.20 -0.92
CA ASP A 54 -7.51 -1.01 -0.29
C ASP A 54 -7.89 -0.48 1.09
N ASN A 55 -9.01 -0.95 1.63
CA ASN A 55 -9.43 -0.64 2.99
C ASN A 55 -8.79 -1.62 4.01
N PRO A 56 -7.75 -1.20 4.77
CA PRO A 56 -7.04 -2.09 5.68
C PRO A 56 -7.85 -2.49 6.93
N VAL A 57 -8.95 -1.78 7.22
CA VAL A 57 -9.76 -1.94 8.44
C VAL A 57 -11.23 -2.20 8.11
N PHE A 58 -11.52 -2.79 6.94
CA PHE A 58 -12.89 -3.07 6.53
C PHE A 58 -13.62 -3.88 7.61
N ARG A 59 -14.63 -3.26 8.24
CA ARG A 59 -15.44 -3.81 9.35
C ARG A 59 -14.64 -4.32 10.56
N ALA A 60 -13.40 -3.86 10.74
CA ALA A 60 -12.52 -4.23 11.86
C ALA A 60 -12.33 -5.74 12.08
N PHE A 61 -12.45 -6.57 11.03
CA PHE A 61 -12.37 -8.02 11.18
C PHE A 61 -10.97 -8.59 10.88
N TRP A 62 -10.19 -7.94 10.01
CA TRP A 62 -8.82 -8.34 9.69
C TRP A 62 -7.80 -7.59 10.56
N ARG A 63 -7.33 -8.23 11.64
CA ARG A 63 -6.29 -7.65 12.52
C ARG A 63 -4.91 -7.53 11.88
N GLY A 64 -4.66 -8.26 10.79
CA GLY A 64 -3.38 -8.19 10.07
C GLY A 64 -3.19 -6.86 9.36
N SER A 65 -4.11 -6.52 8.44
CA SER A 65 -4.07 -5.28 7.67
C SER A 65 -4.30 -4.03 8.51
N GLU A 66 -5.05 -4.14 9.61
CA GLU A 66 -5.23 -3.06 10.60
C GLU A 66 -3.89 -2.47 11.06
N ARG A 67 -2.87 -3.32 11.26
CA ARG A 67 -1.53 -2.87 11.67
C ARG A 67 -0.87 -1.93 10.65
N LEU A 68 -1.18 -2.06 9.35
CA LEU A 68 -0.65 -1.15 8.33
C LEU A 68 -1.16 0.28 8.56
N LEU A 69 -2.45 0.43 8.89
CA LEU A 69 -3.03 1.74 9.19
C LEU A 69 -2.46 2.31 10.49
N ILE A 70 -2.40 1.52 11.56
CA ILE A 70 -1.86 1.95 12.85
C ILE A 70 -0.39 2.38 12.68
N ASN A 71 0.41 1.60 11.95
CA ASN A 71 1.81 1.96 11.69
C ASN A 71 1.94 3.25 10.88
N ALA A 72 1.09 3.46 9.88
CA ALA A 72 1.09 4.69 9.09
C ALA A 72 0.80 5.93 9.98
N ILE A 73 -0.14 5.81 10.92
CA ILE A 73 -0.51 6.91 11.84
C ILE A 73 0.61 7.19 12.86
N PHE A 74 1.10 6.16 13.55
CA PHE A 74 2.01 6.36 14.69
C PHE A 74 3.49 6.43 14.30
N PHE A 75 3.89 5.76 13.22
CA PHE A 75 5.29 5.64 12.80
C PHE A 75 5.57 6.31 11.45
N GLY A 76 4.58 6.93 10.80
CA GLY A 76 4.77 7.60 9.51
C GLY A 76 5.83 8.71 9.54
N SER A 77 6.01 9.37 10.69
CA SER A 77 7.03 10.42 10.88
C SER A 77 8.47 9.90 10.90
N VAL A 78 8.67 8.59 11.16
CA VAL A 78 9.99 7.95 11.17
C VAL A 78 10.50 7.69 9.76
N ILE A 79 9.62 7.73 8.75
CA ILE A 79 10.00 7.48 7.35
C ILE A 79 10.85 8.64 6.82
N ASP A 80 12.09 8.34 6.45
CA ASP A 80 13.02 9.30 5.84
C ASP A 80 12.46 9.82 4.51
N ALA A 81 12.49 11.14 4.31
CA ALA A 81 11.96 11.77 3.11
C ALA A 81 12.67 11.31 1.83
N ARG A 82 13.93 10.90 1.92
CA ARG A 82 14.72 10.38 0.79
C ARG A 82 14.24 9.00 0.35
N SER A 83 13.67 8.21 1.25
CA SER A 83 13.10 6.90 0.93
C SER A 83 11.74 7.00 0.24
N ALA A 84 11.10 8.16 0.32
CA ALA A 84 9.77 8.45 -0.23
C ALA A 84 9.80 9.40 -1.44
N ARG A 85 10.97 9.55 -2.08
CA ARG A 85 11.16 10.31 -3.33
C ARG A 85 11.63 9.40 -4.44
#